data_AF-A0A821NQV6-F1
#
_entry.id   AF-A0A821NQV6-F1
#
_cell.length_a   1.000
_cell.length_b   1.000
_cell.length_c   1.000
_cell.angle_alpha   90.00
_cell.angle_beta   90.00
_cell.angle_gamma   90.00
#
_symmetry.space_group_name_H-M   'P 1'
#
loop_
_entity.id
_entity.type
_entity.pdbx_description
1 polymer ?
#
loop_
_entity_poly.entity_id
_entity_poly.type
_entity_poly.pdbx_seq_one_letter_code
_entity_poly.pdbx_strand_id
1 'polypeptide(L)'
;MGGKFIDISNNKSIKRADWSETAPPWRKTRRGLCLEGLCRNNQCKAYKHHVVIPIGYKKFDIIIDSSETTTKCPLCKQYVEPITCGFNNCWWKYEGIKQDEDGKPPIRCSSNWQQADNAYHYFDEHTSRIVLWKQLIIEAVKKRPLE
;
A
#
# COMPACT_ATOMS: atom_id res chain seq x y z
N MET A 1 8.58 -13.03 12.53
CA MET A 1 7.69 -13.27 11.36
C MET A 1 7.73 -12.03 10.49
N GLY A 2 7.65 -12.18 9.17
CA GLY A 2 7.58 -11.07 8.21
C GLY A 2 6.37 -11.25 7.29
N GLY A 3 6.14 -10.32 6.36
CA GLY A 3 5.02 -10.37 5.41
C GLY A 3 5.45 -10.08 3.99
N LYS A 4 4.76 -10.70 3.02
CA LYS A 4 4.98 -10.49 1.59
C LYS A 4 4.28 -9.21 1.16
N PHE A 5 5.01 -8.32 0.50
CA PHE A 5 4.47 -7.07 -0.02
C PHE A 5 5.32 -6.62 -1.22
N ILE A 6 4.74 -5.80 -2.11
CA ILE A 6 5.46 -5.25 -3.26
C ILE A 6 6.76 -4.54 -2.82
N ASP A 7 7.81 -4.63 -3.63
CA ASP A 7 9.07 -3.94 -3.36
C ASP A 7 8.93 -2.45 -3.65
N ILE A 8 8.54 -1.69 -2.61
CA ILE A 8 8.39 -0.23 -2.70
C ILE A 8 9.72 0.53 -2.67
N SER A 9 10.86 -0.17 -2.51
CA SER A 9 12.16 0.48 -2.61
C SER A 9 12.60 0.78 -4.05
N ASN A 10 11.90 0.18 -5.03
CA ASN A 10 12.09 0.47 -6.44
C ASN A 10 11.08 1.52 -6.94
N ASN A 11 11.42 2.79 -6.81
CA ASN A 11 10.57 3.91 -7.23
C ASN A 11 10.22 3.91 -8.75
N LYS A 12 10.92 3.12 -9.59
CA LYS A 12 10.60 3.01 -11.02
C LYS A 12 9.26 2.31 -11.30
N SER A 13 8.69 1.66 -10.29
CA SER A 13 7.42 0.93 -10.41
C SER A 13 6.19 1.73 -10.02
N ILE A 14 6.36 3.00 -9.62
CA ILE A 14 5.25 3.89 -9.33
C ILE A 14 4.60 4.32 -10.64
N LYS A 15 3.31 4.02 -10.79
CA LYS A 15 2.46 4.52 -11.87
C LYS A 15 1.53 5.58 -11.36
N ARG A 16 1.19 6.54 -12.23
CA ARG A 16 0.21 7.60 -11.96
C ARG A 16 -1.05 7.32 -12.77
N ALA A 17 -2.20 7.27 -12.11
CA ALA A 17 -3.51 7.14 -12.75
C ALA A 17 -4.37 8.36 -12.41
N ASP A 18 -4.99 8.95 -13.43
CA ASP A 18 -5.96 10.02 -13.26
C ASP A 18 -7.27 9.51 -12.66
N TRP A 19 -8.05 10.43 -12.09
CA TRP A 19 -9.31 10.10 -11.45
C TRP A 19 -10.35 9.60 -12.45
N SER A 20 -11.16 8.64 -12.02
CA SER A 20 -12.29 8.12 -12.79
C SER A 20 -13.59 8.35 -12.04
N GLU A 21 -14.58 8.94 -12.73
CA GLU A 21 -15.93 9.15 -12.19
C GLU A 21 -16.75 7.85 -12.14
N THR A 22 -16.32 6.82 -12.88
CA THR A 22 -17.01 5.53 -13.03
C THR A 22 -16.28 4.39 -12.31
N ALA A 23 -15.31 4.71 -11.45
CA ALA A 23 -14.57 3.70 -10.69
C ALA A 23 -15.54 2.84 -9.85
N PRO A 24 -15.34 1.50 -9.83
CA PRO A 24 -16.23 0.63 -9.07
C PRO A 24 -16.15 0.92 -7.57
N PRO A 25 -17.20 0.62 -6.78
CA PRO A 25 -17.27 1.01 -5.36
C PRO A 25 -16.11 0.50 -4.48
N TRP A 26 -15.45 -0.60 -4.87
CA TRP A 26 -14.31 -1.16 -4.15
C TRP A 26 -12.96 -0.52 -4.50
N ARG A 27 -12.92 0.43 -5.44
CA ARG A 27 -11.73 1.19 -5.83
C ARG A 27 -11.71 2.63 -5.30
N LYS A 28 -12.67 3.02 -4.44
CA LYS A 28 -12.74 4.36 -3.87
C LYS A 28 -11.55 4.62 -2.94
N THR A 29 -10.87 5.74 -3.15
CA THR A 29 -9.67 6.15 -2.41
C THR A 29 -9.99 7.18 -1.32
N ARG A 30 -9.02 7.42 -0.44
CA ARG A 30 -8.97 8.59 0.46
C ARG A 30 -7.59 9.22 0.34
N ARG A 31 -7.48 10.54 0.54
CA ARG A 31 -6.19 11.22 0.57
C ARG A 31 -5.26 10.61 1.62
N GLY A 32 -3.98 10.45 1.27
CA GLY A 32 -2.99 9.72 2.05
C GLY A 32 -2.69 8.33 1.48
N LEU A 33 -2.33 7.41 2.37
CA LEU A 33 -2.04 6.01 2.06
C LEU A 33 -3.32 5.24 1.74
N CYS A 34 -3.29 4.47 0.67
CA CYS A 34 -4.27 3.45 0.32
C CYS A 34 -3.54 2.12 0.18
N LEU A 35 -3.93 1.09 0.92
CA LEU A 35 -3.44 -0.26 0.68
C LEU A 35 -4.35 -0.94 -0.34
N GLU A 36 -3.84 -1.96 -1.03
CA GLU A 36 -4.64 -2.76 -1.94
C GLU A 36 -4.40 -4.25 -1.73
N GLY A 37 -5.44 -5.04 -1.98
CA GLY A 37 -5.37 -6.50 -1.94
C GLY A 37 -6.61 -7.15 -2.53
N LEU A 38 -6.56 -8.47 -2.69
CA LEU A 38 -7.61 -9.25 -3.33
C LEU A 38 -8.75 -9.57 -2.34
N CYS A 39 -10.00 -9.21 -2.68
CA CYS A 39 -11.14 -9.69 -1.89
C CYS A 39 -11.40 -11.18 -2.18
N ARG A 40 -11.31 -12.02 -1.15
CA ARG A 40 -11.49 -13.49 -1.25
C ARG A 40 -12.91 -13.96 -0.87
N ASN A 41 -13.81 -13.05 -0.48
CA ASN A 41 -15.19 -13.39 -0.12
C ASN A 41 -16.05 -13.62 -1.38
N ASN A 42 -16.47 -14.86 -1.64
CA ASN A 42 -17.25 -15.21 -2.82
C ASN A 42 -18.66 -14.60 -2.89
N GLN A 43 -19.19 -14.09 -1.78
CA GLN A 43 -20.47 -13.37 -1.74
C GLN A 43 -20.32 -11.86 -1.97
N CYS A 44 -19.09 -11.35 -2.04
CA CYS A 44 -18.83 -9.93 -2.22
C CYS A 44 -18.87 -9.55 -3.70
N LYS A 45 -19.47 -8.40 -4.02
CA LYS A 45 -19.40 -7.84 -5.40
C LYS A 45 -17.97 -7.58 -5.88
N ALA A 46 -17.00 -7.47 -4.97
CA ALA A 46 -15.59 -7.30 -5.29
C ALA A 46 -14.80 -8.62 -5.27
N TYR A 47 -15.46 -9.78 -5.20
CA TYR A 47 -14.78 -11.08 -5.20
C TYR A 47 -13.81 -11.19 -6.37
N LYS A 48 -12.57 -11.62 -6.09
CA LYS A 48 -11.46 -11.72 -7.06
C LYS A 48 -11.04 -10.40 -7.72
N HIS A 49 -11.46 -9.25 -7.17
CA HIS A 49 -10.96 -7.94 -7.58
C HIS A 49 -10.04 -7.33 -6.50
N HIS A 50 -9.09 -6.51 -6.95
CA HIS A 50 -8.25 -5.70 -6.07
C HIS A 50 -9.09 -4.56 -5.50
N VAL A 51 -9.18 -4.51 -4.18
CA VAL A 51 -9.93 -3.50 -3.45
C VAL A 51 -8.97 -2.49 -2.83
N VAL A 52 -9.38 -1.23 -2.83
CA VAL A 52 -8.67 -0.14 -2.16
C VAL A 52 -9.11 -0.08 -0.69
N ILE A 53 -8.13 -0.03 0.19
CA ILE A 53 -8.26 0.07 1.64
C ILE A 53 -7.71 1.45 2.06
N PRO A 54 -8.58 2.45 2.25
CA PRO A 54 -8.16 3.82 2.52
C PRO A 54 -7.67 3.98 3.98
N ILE A 55 -6.35 3.95 4.19
CA ILE A 55 -5.73 4.17 5.50
C ILE A 55 -5.68 5.66 5.85
N GLY A 56 -5.37 6.50 4.87
CA GLY A 56 -5.32 7.96 5.02
C GLY A 56 -3.96 8.50 5.47
N TYR A 57 -3.97 9.64 6.16
CA TYR A 57 -2.75 10.25 6.70
C TYR A 57 -2.37 9.57 8.01
N LYS A 58 -1.47 8.60 7.96
CA LYS A 58 -1.04 7.83 9.12
C LYS A 58 0.37 7.26 8.91
N LYS A 59 1.05 6.98 10.01
CA LYS A 59 2.14 5.99 10.08
C LYS A 59 1.52 4.61 10.25
N PHE A 60 1.86 3.68 9.38
CA PHE A 60 1.28 2.34 9.34
C PHE A 60 2.37 1.30 9.09
N ASP A 61 2.53 0.36 10.02
CA ASP A 61 3.38 -0.81 9.84
C ASP A 61 2.59 -1.92 9.14
N ILE A 62 2.97 -2.26 7.90
CA ILE A 62 2.26 -3.26 7.09
C ILE A 62 2.22 -4.61 7.80
N ILE A 63 3.23 -4.96 8.58
CA ILE A 63 3.33 -6.28 9.23
C ILE A 63 2.56 -6.31 10.54
N ILE A 64 2.64 -5.22 11.33
CA ILE A 64 2.06 -5.16 12.67
C ILE A 64 0.62 -4.66 12.66
N ASP A 65 0.33 -3.62 11.86
CA ASP A 65 -0.96 -2.95 11.88
C ASP A 65 -2.01 -3.60 10.96
N SER A 66 -1.60 -4.47 10.01
CA SER A 66 -2.54 -5.18 9.14
C SER A 66 -3.31 -6.24 9.92
N SER A 67 -4.61 -6.04 10.07
CA SER A 67 -5.48 -6.91 10.86
C SER A 67 -6.89 -6.93 10.30
N GLU A 68 -7.72 -7.84 10.82
CA GLU A 68 -9.14 -7.89 10.48
C GLU A 68 -9.87 -6.57 10.75
N THR A 69 -9.33 -5.67 11.58
CA THR A 69 -9.97 -4.38 11.92
C THR A 69 -9.52 -3.23 11.02
N THR A 70 -8.31 -3.30 10.46
CA THR A 70 -7.65 -2.20 9.75
C THR A 70 -7.59 -2.40 8.24
N THR A 71 -7.42 -3.65 7.77
CA THR A 71 -7.29 -3.97 6.35
C THR A 71 -8.47 -4.80 5.89
N LYS A 72 -9.57 -4.10 5.59
CA LYS A 72 -10.86 -4.69 5.23
C LYS A 72 -11.24 -4.36 3.80
N CYS A 73 -11.96 -5.28 3.16
CA CYS A 73 -12.70 -4.96 1.96
C CYS A 73 -13.72 -3.83 2.26
N PRO A 74 -13.77 -2.76 1.45
CA PRO A 74 -14.69 -1.65 1.69
C PRO A 74 -16.16 -2.05 1.58
N LEU A 75 -16.46 -3.16 0.88
CA LEU A 75 -17.83 -3.65 0.69
C LEU A 75 -18.24 -4.69 1.72
N CYS A 76 -17.55 -5.84 1.80
CA CYS A 76 -17.95 -6.93 2.68
C CYS A 76 -17.33 -6.87 4.09
N LYS A 77 -16.42 -5.92 4.34
CA LYS A 77 -15.75 -5.69 5.63
C LYS A 77 -14.90 -6.85 6.16
N GLN A 78 -14.75 -7.93 5.39
CA GLN A 78 -13.82 -9.02 5.72
C GLN A 78 -12.37 -8.59 5.50
N TYR A 79 -11.47 -9.24 6.22
CA TYR A 79 -10.02 -9.04 6.09
C TYR A 79 -9.57 -9.22 4.63
N VAL A 80 -8.68 -8.33 4.23
CA VAL A 80 -7.97 -8.37 2.96
C VAL A 80 -6.49 -8.23 3.29
N GLU A 81 -5.71 -9.22 2.89
CA GLU A 81 -4.26 -9.20 2.96
C GLU A 81 -3.73 -8.16 1.97
N PRO A 82 -3.06 -7.10 2.42
CA PRO A 82 -2.54 -6.07 1.54
C PRO A 82 -1.28 -6.57 0.83
N ILE A 83 -1.17 -6.31 -0.47
CA ILE A 83 -0.07 -6.78 -1.33
C ILE A 83 0.66 -5.63 -2.03
N THR A 84 -0.02 -4.49 -2.21
CA THR A 84 0.55 -3.25 -2.74
C THR A 84 -0.08 -2.02 -2.06
N CYS A 85 0.38 -0.84 -2.42
CA CYS A 85 -0.16 0.43 -1.95
C CYS A 85 -0.15 1.51 -3.03
N GLY A 86 -0.92 2.56 -2.77
CA GLY A 86 -0.88 3.81 -3.48
C GLY A 86 -1.08 5.02 -2.56
N PHE A 87 -0.86 6.19 -3.15
CA PHE A 87 -0.79 7.48 -2.49
C PHE A 87 -1.51 8.51 -3.34
N ASN A 88 -2.17 9.46 -2.68
CA ASN A 88 -2.74 10.62 -3.36
C ASN A 88 -2.85 11.80 -2.41
N ASN A 89 -2.61 13.01 -2.93
CA ASN A 89 -2.75 14.27 -2.19
C ASN A 89 -2.05 14.22 -0.81
N CYS A 90 -0.80 13.73 -0.78
CA CYS A 90 -0.02 13.55 0.45
C CYS A 90 1.48 13.64 0.21
N TRP A 91 2.22 13.80 1.30
CA TRP A 91 3.63 13.50 1.36
C TRP A 91 3.80 12.13 2.01
N TRP A 92 4.72 11.32 1.50
CA TRP A 92 4.95 9.99 2.03
C TRP A 92 6.43 9.61 2.06
N LYS A 93 6.79 8.74 2.99
CA LYS A 93 8.07 8.05 3.04
C LYS A 93 7.89 6.62 3.54
N TYR A 94 8.92 5.80 3.43
CA TYR A 94 8.94 4.50 4.08
C TYR A 94 10.27 4.23 4.77
N GLU A 95 10.23 3.33 5.74
CA GLU A 95 11.37 2.72 6.40
C GLU A 95 11.09 1.21 6.52
N GLY A 96 12.06 0.36 6.20
CA GLY A 96 11.83 -1.08 6.22
C GLY A 96 13.07 -1.93 6.25
N ILE A 97 12.84 -3.20 6.54
CA ILE A 97 13.85 -4.26 6.57
C ILE A 97 13.35 -5.37 5.64
N LYS A 98 13.98 -5.54 4.48
CA LYS A 98 13.59 -6.56 3.50
C LYS A 98 14.57 -7.74 3.47
N GLN A 99 14.02 -8.93 3.30
CA GLN A 99 14.73 -10.17 3.01
C GLN A 99 14.55 -10.44 1.51
N ASP A 100 15.53 -10.02 0.71
CA ASP A 100 15.43 -10.06 -0.75
C ASP A 100 15.81 -11.42 -1.33
N GLU A 101 16.81 -12.07 -0.72
CA GLU A 101 17.30 -13.38 -1.11
C GLU A 101 17.41 -14.28 0.12
N ASP A 102 17.04 -15.55 -0.04
CA ASP A 102 17.20 -16.55 1.02
C ASP A 102 18.68 -16.79 1.33
N GLY A 103 19.00 -16.96 2.61
CA GLY A 103 20.37 -17.19 3.08
C GLY A 103 21.26 -15.94 3.15
N LYS A 104 20.82 -14.78 2.63
CA LYS A 104 21.53 -13.50 2.81
C LYS A 104 21.03 -12.73 4.04
N PRO A 105 21.83 -11.82 4.63
CA PRO A 105 21.34 -10.94 5.69
C PRO A 105 20.21 -10.00 5.19
N PRO A 106 19.25 -9.62 6.06
CA PRO A 106 18.23 -8.62 5.72
C PRO A 106 18.85 -7.25 5.44
N ILE A 107 18.25 -6.51 4.51
CA ILE A 107 18.70 -5.19 4.09
C ILE A 107 17.76 -4.13 4.67
N ARG A 108 18.33 -3.12 5.34
CA ARG A 108 17.60 -1.91 5.74
C ARG A 108 17.51 -0.94 4.57
N CYS A 109 16.33 -0.39 4.35
CA CYS A 109 16.10 0.61 3.30
C CYS A 109 15.05 1.63 3.75
N SER A 110 15.13 2.82 3.18
CA SER A 110 14.19 3.91 3.44
C SER A 110 14.16 4.86 2.24
N SER A 111 13.18 5.77 2.24
CA SER A 111 13.13 6.88 1.30
C SER A 111 13.14 8.23 2.01
N ASN A 112 13.54 9.26 1.27
CA ASN A 112 13.18 10.64 1.60
C ASN A 112 11.66 10.84 1.41
N TRP A 113 11.16 11.98 1.89
CA TRP A 113 9.78 12.41 1.64
C TRP A 113 9.53 12.64 0.15
N GLN A 114 8.46 12.03 -0.36
CA GLN A 114 8.01 12.12 -1.74
C GLN A 114 6.60 12.72 -1.77
N GLN A 115 6.28 13.47 -2.82
CA GLN A 115 4.95 14.06 -3.00
C GLN A 115 4.11 13.19 -3.94
N ALA A 116 2.90 12.84 -3.53
CA ALA A 116 1.85 12.33 -4.41
C ALA A 116 0.87 13.47 -4.69
N ASP A 117 0.80 13.88 -5.97
CA ASP A 117 -0.06 14.98 -6.41
C ASP A 117 -1.55 14.59 -6.42
N ASN A 118 -2.37 15.40 -7.11
CA ASN A 118 -3.80 15.11 -7.28
C ASN A 118 -4.06 14.03 -8.33
N ALA A 119 -3.50 12.85 -8.12
CA ALA A 119 -3.75 11.62 -8.87
C ALA A 119 -3.45 10.41 -7.98
N TYR A 120 -3.81 9.22 -8.44
CA TYR A 120 -3.52 7.99 -7.73
C TYR A 120 -2.15 7.44 -8.15
N HIS A 121 -1.18 7.51 -7.24
CA HIS A 121 0.18 7.04 -7.45
C HIS A 121 0.33 5.67 -6.78
N TYR A 122 0.45 4.60 -7.54
CA TYR A 122 0.45 3.24 -7.01
C TYR A 122 1.62 2.43 -7.51
N PHE A 123 2.04 1.46 -6.70
CA PHE A 123 3.05 0.49 -7.09
C PHE A 123 2.37 -0.62 -7.90
N ASP A 124 2.76 -0.74 -9.18
CA ASP A 124 2.16 -1.73 -10.08
C ASP A 124 2.85 -3.10 -9.91
N GLU A 125 2.05 -4.08 -9.48
CA GLU A 125 2.43 -5.50 -9.30
C GLU A 125 2.95 -6.16 -10.58
N HIS A 126 2.64 -5.64 -11.76
CA HIS A 126 3.20 -6.15 -13.02
C HIS A 126 4.62 -5.64 -13.31
N THR A 127 5.04 -4.57 -12.63
CA THR A 127 6.35 -3.91 -12.86
C THR A 127 7.28 -3.97 -11.66
N SER A 128 6.78 -4.39 -10.50
CA SER A 128 7.58 -4.64 -9.31
C SER A 128 7.32 -6.05 -8.78
N ARG A 129 8.34 -6.63 -8.18
CA ARG A 129 8.25 -7.94 -7.54
C ARG A 129 7.69 -7.82 -6.13
N ILE A 130 7.17 -8.93 -5.62
CA ILE A 130 6.84 -9.11 -4.21
C ILE A 130 8.09 -9.60 -3.48
N VAL A 131 8.42 -8.99 -2.34
CA VAL A 131 9.54 -9.40 -1.48
C VAL A 131 9.04 -9.67 -0.05
N LEU A 132 9.86 -10.35 0.74
CA LEU A 132 9.57 -10.57 2.15
C LEU A 132 10.06 -9.37 2.97
N TRP A 133 9.16 -8.68 3.65
CA TRP A 133 9.49 -7.62 4.59
C TRP A 133 9.46 -8.17 6.01
N LYS A 134 10.56 -8.00 6.75
CA LYS A 134 10.58 -8.23 8.20
C LYS A 134 9.93 -7.07 8.97
N GLN A 135 9.99 -5.88 8.38
CA GLN A 135 9.29 -4.69 8.81
C GLN A 135 9.10 -3.77 7.61
N LEU A 136 7.93 -3.14 7.51
CA LEU A 136 7.69 -2.10 6.52
C LEU A 136 6.74 -1.06 7.11
N ILE A 137 7.29 0.11 7.42
CA ILE A 137 6.55 1.24 7.94
C ILE A 137 6.41 2.26 6.82
N ILE A 138 5.17 2.62 6.52
CA ILE A 138 4.84 3.68 5.57
C ILE A 138 4.22 4.83 6.34
N GLU A 139 4.71 6.03 6.10
CA GLU A 139 4.19 7.24 6.70
C GLU A 139 3.61 8.14 5.62
N ALA A 140 2.35 8.55 5.77
CA ALA A 140 1.69 9.50 4.88
C ALA A 140 1.15 10.69 5.70
N VAL A 141 1.46 11.90 5.27
CA VAL A 141 1.06 13.15 5.94
C VAL A 141 0.50 14.16 4.94
N LYS A 142 -0.30 15.09 5.45
CA LYS A 142 -0.96 16.12 4.61
C LYS A 142 0.02 17.17 4.09
N LYS A 143 1.00 17.56 4.90
CA LYS A 143 2.02 18.58 4.58
C LYS A 143 3.40 17.97 4.82
N ARG A 144 4.39 18.34 4.00
CA ARG A 144 5.78 17.93 4.22
C ARG A 144 6.21 18.38 5.63
N PRO A 145 6.76 17.50 6.47
CA PRO A 145 7.36 17.93 7.72
C PRO A 145 8.52 18.89 7.45
N LEU A 146 8.64 19.92 8.28
CA LEU A 146 9.83 20.77 8.30
C LEU A 146 10.96 19.96 8.95
N GLU A 147 12.12 19.93 8.30
CA GLU A 147 13.36 19.33 8.83
C GLU A 147 13.90 20.15 10.01
#